data_AF-A0A7C2IS01-F1
#
_entry.id   AF-A0A7C2IS01-F1
#
_cell.length_a   1.000
_cell.length_b   1.000
_cell.length_c   1.000
_cell.angle_alpha   90.00
_cell.angle_beta   90.00
_cell.angle_gamma   90.00
#
_symmetry.space_group_name_H-M   'P 1'
#
loop_
_entity.id
_entity.type
_entity.pdbx_description
1 polymer ?
#
loop_
_entity_poly.entity_id
_entity_poly.type
_entity_poly.pdbx_seq_one_letter_code
_entity_poly.pdbx_strand_id
1 'polypeptide(L)'
;MAAARPATAAGVPRIMTDGRDMTGPGMDDREGLAAEYVLGTLPLADRARAERLIASDPAFAALVAAWTERLAPLNDAYAEVPPPPGVLERTEARLFPAPPRRPAAAVSPLRFWLGLLAGGALAAAVGLALLPPVAPPAAVVAELRAENQPLVVRARFDPAAGRLTVARAAGPAPAAGRDYQLWLIPAGQAPQPMGLIRDGELAIDLAALPAGTTLAVSDEPLGGSPTGQPTGAVLVAAVIGG
;
A
#
# COMPACT_ATOMS: atom_id res chain seq x y z
N MET A 1 40.60 75.46 57.08
CA MET A 1 40.68 76.42 55.96
C MET A 1 41.07 75.65 54.70
N ALA A 2 40.32 75.86 53.61
CA ALA A 2 40.57 75.44 52.21
C ALA A 2 40.63 73.92 51.94
N ALA A 3 39.51 73.25 51.63
CA ALA A 3 38.76 73.21 50.36
C ALA A 3 39.37 72.26 49.31
N ALA A 4 38.63 71.19 49.01
CA ALA A 4 38.91 70.25 47.93
C ALA A 4 38.68 70.90 46.55
N ARG A 5 39.58 70.63 45.59
CA ARG A 5 39.43 70.99 44.18
C ARG A 5 39.09 69.74 43.35
N PRO A 6 38.05 69.77 42.50
CA PRO A 6 37.78 68.73 41.51
C PRO A 6 38.28 69.08 40.10
N ALA A 7 38.19 68.08 39.21
CA ALA A 7 38.36 68.05 37.74
C ALA A 7 39.81 67.95 37.22
N THR A 8 40.12 67.15 36.18
CA THR A 8 39.34 66.94 34.95
C THR A 8 39.54 65.53 34.40
N ALA A 9 38.45 64.79 34.14
CA ALA A 9 38.48 63.58 33.33
C ALA A 9 38.71 63.97 31.87
N ALA A 10 39.79 63.48 31.25
CA ALA A 10 40.01 63.61 29.82
C ALA A 10 38.88 62.87 29.09
N GLY A 11 38.02 63.63 28.41
CA GLY A 11 36.97 63.09 27.58
C GLY A 11 37.58 62.26 26.45
N VAL A 12 37.23 60.98 26.40
CA VAL A 12 37.46 60.15 25.22
C VAL A 12 36.58 60.72 24.09
N PRO A 13 37.14 61.18 22.96
CA PRO A 13 36.33 61.64 21.86
C PRO A 13 35.50 60.47 21.33
N ARG A 14 34.19 60.60 21.51
CA ARG A 14 33.18 59.77 20.88
C ARG A 14 33.06 60.24 19.42
N ILE A 15 32.88 59.28 18.52
CA ILE A 15 32.64 59.41 17.06
C ILE A 15 33.92 59.40 16.20
N MET A 16 34.23 58.22 15.66
CA MET A 16 34.82 58.08 14.34
C MET A 16 34.09 56.93 13.64
N THR A 17 32.79 57.13 13.37
CA THR A 17 32.13 56.43 12.28
C THR A 17 32.67 57.07 11.00
N ASP A 18 33.79 56.58 10.48
CA ASP A 18 34.19 56.86 9.11
C ASP A 18 34.07 55.57 8.31
N GLY A 19 33.04 55.53 7.48
CA GLY A 19 32.94 54.54 6.43
C GLY A 19 33.84 54.97 5.28
N ARG A 20 34.98 54.29 5.11
CA ARG A 20 35.52 53.88 3.81
C ARG A 20 36.82 53.07 3.91
N ASP A 21 36.85 52.01 3.10
CA ASP A 21 38.00 51.39 2.45
C ASP A 21 39.07 50.71 3.31
N MET A 22 38.74 49.52 3.82
CA MET A 22 39.72 48.45 4.04
C MET A 22 39.78 47.55 2.79
N THR A 23 40.12 48.12 1.63
CA THR A 23 40.41 47.37 0.41
C THR A 23 41.90 46.98 0.37
N GLY A 24 42.26 45.94 1.13
CA GLY A 24 43.09 44.87 0.52
C GLY A 24 42.29 44.23 -0.61
N PRO A 25 42.80 43.32 -1.47
CA PRO A 25 41.97 42.72 -2.53
C PRO A 25 40.68 42.19 -1.90
N GLY A 26 39.59 42.94 -2.12
CA GLY A 26 38.51 43.04 -1.17
C GLY A 26 37.75 41.74 -1.18
N MET A 27 37.69 41.09 -0.03
CA MET A 27 36.78 39.99 0.17
C MET A 27 35.37 40.48 -0.20
N ASP A 28 34.66 39.71 -1.02
CA ASP A 28 33.28 40.07 -1.39
C ASP A 28 32.46 40.32 -0.12
N ASP A 29 31.57 41.30 -0.12
CA ASP A 29 30.79 41.69 1.08
C ASP A 29 30.08 40.47 1.70
N ARG A 30 29.68 39.51 0.86
CA ARG A 30 29.06 38.25 1.29
C ARG A 30 30.05 37.29 1.93
N GLU A 31 31.25 37.19 1.39
CA GLU A 31 32.32 36.40 2.00
C GLU A 31 32.69 36.99 3.36
N GLY A 32 32.87 38.31 3.45
CA GLY A 32 33.17 39.01 4.70
C GLY A 32 32.10 38.77 5.77
N LEU A 33 30.83 38.90 5.40
CA LEU A 33 29.70 38.60 6.29
C LEU A 33 29.72 37.14 6.78
N ALA A 34 30.06 36.18 5.92
CA ALA A 34 30.15 34.77 6.30
C ALA A 34 31.32 34.51 7.26
N ALA A 35 32.48 35.13 7.03
CA ALA A 35 33.66 35.01 7.90
C ALA A 35 33.39 35.61 9.29
N GLU A 36 32.84 36.81 9.36
CA GLU A 36 32.49 37.46 10.64
C GLU A 36 31.38 36.72 11.39
N TYR A 37 30.44 36.09 10.67
CA TYR A 37 29.42 35.24 11.27
C TYR A 37 30.05 34.02 11.98
N VAL A 38 30.98 33.33 11.30
CA VAL A 38 31.70 32.17 11.84
C VAL A 38 32.58 32.56 13.02
N LEU A 39 33.30 33.68 12.93
CA LEU A 39 34.12 34.21 14.02
C LEU A 39 33.29 34.74 15.20
N GLY A 40 31.99 34.94 15.02
CA GLY A 40 31.09 35.44 16.06
C GLY A 40 31.28 36.93 16.37
N THR A 41 31.84 37.71 15.45
CA THR A 41 32.13 39.14 15.64
C THR A 41 30.98 40.06 15.20
N LEU A 42 29.96 39.51 14.54
CA LEU A 42 28.82 40.29 14.06
C LEU A 42 27.94 40.86 15.20
N PRO A 43 27.47 42.12 15.07
CA PRO A 43 26.38 42.64 15.88
C PRO A 43 25.11 41.78 15.74
N LEU A 44 24.25 41.78 16.77
CA LEU A 44 23.06 40.92 16.82
C LEU A 44 22.14 41.06 15.60
N ALA A 45 21.96 42.27 15.08
CA ALA A 45 21.10 42.52 13.92
C ALA A 45 21.67 41.88 12.63
N ASP A 46 22.97 41.98 12.41
CA ASP A 46 23.65 41.40 11.24
C ASP A 46 23.80 39.90 11.37
N ARG A 47 24.00 39.39 12.59
CA ARG A 47 23.94 37.96 12.87
C ARG A 47 22.59 37.37 12.50
N ALA A 48 21.49 38.01 12.92
CA ALA A 48 20.14 37.56 12.55
C ALA A 48 19.89 37.65 11.03
N ARG A 49 20.51 38.61 10.32
CA ARG A 49 20.48 38.68 8.86
C ARG A 49 21.23 37.51 8.23
N ALA A 50 22.43 37.19 8.71
CA ALA A 50 23.21 36.05 8.25
C ALA A 50 22.47 34.74 8.48
N GLU A 51 21.83 34.54 9.64
CA GLU A 51 21.01 33.35 9.94
C GLU A 51 19.84 33.18 8.95
N ARG A 52 19.15 34.28 8.60
CA ARG A 52 18.10 34.24 7.57
C ARG A 52 18.65 33.85 6.20
N LEU A 53 19.83 34.33 5.83
CA LEU A 53 20.49 33.98 4.58
C LEU A 53 20.96 32.53 4.57
N ILE A 54 21.50 32.01 5.67
CA ILE A 54 21.88 30.59 5.80
C ILE A 54 20.65 29.70 5.56
N ALA A 55 19.49 30.08 6.08
CA ALA A 55 18.26 29.31 5.92
C ALA A 55 17.65 29.39 4.51
N SER A 56 17.86 30.47 3.75
CA SER A 56 17.18 30.73 2.49
C SER A 56 18.05 30.69 1.24
N ASP A 57 19.38 30.80 1.37
CA ASP A 57 20.34 30.89 0.27
C ASP A 57 21.43 29.81 0.40
N PRO A 58 21.34 28.72 -0.39
CA PRO A 58 22.31 27.62 -0.35
C PRO A 58 23.75 28.04 -0.67
N ALA A 59 23.95 29.07 -1.51
CA ALA A 59 25.28 29.55 -1.86
C ALA A 59 25.92 30.28 -0.66
N PHE A 60 25.13 31.07 0.07
CA PHE A 60 25.60 31.69 1.31
C PHE A 60 25.91 30.64 2.39
N ALA A 61 25.05 29.62 2.54
CA ALA A 61 25.29 28.52 3.47
C ALA A 61 26.61 27.77 3.15
N ALA A 62 26.91 27.57 1.87
CA ALA A 62 28.18 26.97 1.44
C ALA A 62 29.40 27.84 1.78
N LEU A 63 29.30 29.17 1.67
CA LEU A 63 30.35 30.09 2.11
C LEU A 63 30.61 29.99 3.61
N VAL A 64 29.54 29.94 4.42
CA VAL A 64 29.64 29.78 5.89
C VAL A 64 30.28 28.43 6.24
N ALA A 65 29.91 27.35 5.55
CA ALA A 65 30.53 26.04 5.75
C ALA A 65 32.03 26.06 5.41
N ALA A 66 32.41 26.65 4.27
CA ALA A 66 33.81 26.79 3.86
C ALA A 66 34.64 27.61 4.85
N TRP A 67 34.08 28.69 5.42
CA TRP A 67 34.72 29.46 6.48
C TRP A 67 34.84 28.69 7.78
N THR A 68 33.84 27.90 8.14
CA THR A 68 33.87 27.03 9.31
C THR A 68 34.99 25.99 9.19
N GLU A 69 35.07 25.29 8.05
CA GLU A 69 36.13 24.32 7.78
C GLU A 69 37.53 24.94 7.78
N ARG A 70 37.67 26.13 7.19
CA ARG A 70 38.95 26.86 7.15
C ARG A 70 39.43 27.23 8.56
N LEU A 71 38.53 27.56 9.47
CA LEU A 71 38.86 28.01 10.82
C LEU A 71 38.85 26.88 11.86
N ALA A 72 38.26 25.72 11.56
CA ALA A 72 38.18 24.58 12.47
C ALA A 72 39.54 24.16 13.08
N PRO A 73 40.67 24.11 12.35
CA PRO A 73 41.96 23.74 12.92
C PRO A 73 42.48 24.68 14.01
N LEU A 74 41.97 25.92 14.10
CA LEU A 74 42.33 26.83 15.20
C LEU A 74 41.85 26.30 16.56
N ASN A 75 40.84 25.43 16.57
CA ASN A 75 40.33 24.82 17.79
C ASN A 75 41.29 23.75 18.34
N ASP A 76 42.14 23.13 17.50
CA ASP A 76 43.07 22.06 17.89
C ASP A 76 44.15 22.54 18.89
N ALA A 77 44.36 23.86 18.99
CA ALA A 77 45.28 24.47 19.95
C ALA A 77 44.74 24.44 21.39
N TYR A 78 43.46 24.11 21.60
CA TYR A 78 42.82 24.10 22.91
C TYR A 78 42.53 22.67 23.37
N ALA A 79 42.92 22.36 24.61
CA ALA A 79 42.60 21.08 25.22
C ALA A 79 41.10 21.00 25.54
N GLU A 80 40.52 19.80 25.39
CA GLU A 80 39.13 19.54 25.79
C GLU A 80 38.96 19.75 27.30
N VAL A 81 37.93 20.51 27.67
CA VAL A 81 37.53 20.72 29.07
C VAL A 81 36.16 20.09 29.27
N PRO A 82 36.03 19.08 30.15
CA PRO A 82 34.73 18.45 30.38
C PRO A 82 33.75 19.46 30.98
N PRO A 83 32.51 19.55 30.46
CA PRO A 83 31.51 20.44 31.04
C PRO A 83 31.11 19.96 32.44
N PRO A 84 30.64 20.86 33.33
CA PRO A 84 30.10 20.47 34.63
C PRO A 84 28.98 19.42 34.48
N PRO A 85 28.88 18.46 35.42
CA PRO A 85 27.82 17.46 35.37
C PRO A 85 26.44 18.12 35.42
N GLY A 86 25.46 17.58 34.69
CA GLY A 86 24.10 18.12 34.69
C GLY A 86 23.86 19.28 33.73
N VAL A 87 24.84 19.74 32.95
CA VAL A 87 24.64 20.86 32.00
C VAL A 87 23.74 20.46 30.83
N LEU A 88 23.93 19.26 30.27
CA LEU A 88 23.11 18.77 29.18
C LEU A 88 21.65 18.60 29.63
N GLU A 89 21.44 17.92 30.76
CA GLU A 89 20.13 17.63 31.32
C GLU A 89 19.36 18.92 31.66
N ARG A 90 20.04 19.92 32.23
CA ARG A 90 19.43 21.25 32.49
C ARG A 90 19.10 21.99 31.19
N THR A 91 19.89 21.80 30.15
CA THR A 91 19.66 22.44 28.85
C THR A 91 18.49 21.80 28.14
N GLU A 92 18.44 20.47 28.10
CA GLU A 92 17.32 19.70 27.57
C GLU A 92 16.01 19.99 28.30
N ALA A 93 16.03 20.03 29.64
CA ALA A 93 14.83 20.35 30.42
C ALA A 93 14.29 21.78 30.15
N ARG A 94 15.16 22.73 29.76
CA ARG A 94 14.77 24.10 29.41
C ARG A 94 14.26 24.21 27.98
N LEU A 95 14.88 23.52 27.03
CA LEU A 95 14.52 23.57 25.61
C LEU A 95 13.33 22.68 25.27
N PHE A 96 13.20 21.56 25.96
CA PHE A 96 12.18 20.54 25.75
C PHE A 96 11.44 20.26 27.06
N PRO A 97 10.64 21.22 27.55
CA PRO A 97 9.88 21.00 28.76
C PRO A 97 8.93 19.81 28.57
N ALA A 98 9.03 18.82 29.46
CA ALA A 98 8.11 17.70 29.44
C ALA A 98 6.68 18.23 29.56
N PRO A 99 5.73 17.74 28.75
CA PRO A 99 4.34 18.15 28.88
C PRO A 99 3.88 17.89 30.32
N PRO A 100 3.05 18.78 30.90
CA PRO A 100 2.55 18.56 32.25
C PRO A 100 1.94 17.16 32.32
N ARG A 101 2.39 16.36 33.30
CA ARG A 101 1.80 15.06 33.59
C ARG A 101 0.33 15.31 33.93
N ARG A 102 -0.55 15.17 32.93
CA ARG A 102 -1.99 15.15 33.18
C ARG A 102 -2.24 13.96 34.08
N PRO A 103 -2.95 14.11 35.22
CA PRO A 103 -3.40 12.95 35.96
C PRO A 103 -4.12 12.04 34.96
N ALA A 104 -3.80 10.75 34.99
CA ALA A 104 -4.48 9.78 34.13
C ALA A 104 -5.98 9.99 34.31
N ALA A 105 -6.64 10.50 33.28
CA ALA A 105 -8.07 10.75 33.35
C ALA A 105 -8.71 9.42 33.73
N ALA A 106 -9.44 9.38 34.85
CA ALA A 106 -10.17 8.19 35.26
C ALA A 106 -11.01 7.76 34.05
N VAL A 107 -10.64 6.62 33.45
CA VAL A 107 -11.37 6.07 32.32
C VAL A 107 -12.75 5.72 32.84
N SER A 108 -13.77 6.45 32.35
CA SER A 108 -15.15 6.14 32.70
C SER A 108 -15.40 4.66 32.45
N PRO A 109 -16.09 3.95 33.38
CA PRO A 109 -16.41 2.53 33.20
C PRO A 109 -17.13 2.29 31.87
N LEU A 110 -17.91 3.27 31.40
CA LEU A 110 -18.56 3.21 30.09
C LEU A 110 -17.54 3.17 28.93
N ARG A 111 -16.48 3.99 28.98
CA ARG A 111 -15.41 4.00 27.96
C ARG A 111 -14.58 2.73 27.99
N PHE A 112 -14.39 2.13 29.16
CA PHE A 112 -13.75 0.83 29.32
C PHE A 112 -14.57 -0.28 28.64
N TRP A 113 -15.87 -0.36 28.93
CA TRP A 113 -16.76 -1.35 28.31
C TRP A 113 -16.91 -1.16 26.80
N LEU A 114 -17.00 0.09 26.32
CA LEU A 114 -16.97 0.41 24.89
C LEU A 114 -15.67 -0.05 24.21
N GLY A 115 -14.52 0.16 24.85
CA GLY A 115 -13.24 -0.32 24.35
C GLY A 115 -13.15 -1.84 24.27
N LEU A 116 -13.72 -2.54 25.26
CA LEU A 116 -13.74 -4.00 25.31
C LEU A 116 -14.64 -4.60 24.21
N LEU A 117 -15.79 -3.98 23.94
CA LEU A 117 -16.67 -4.35 22.81
C LEU A 117 -16.00 -4.09 21.46
N ALA A 118 -15.34 -2.94 21.29
CA ALA A 118 -14.62 -2.61 20.06
C ALA A 118 -13.44 -3.56 19.80
N GLY A 119 -12.68 -3.92 20.85
CA GLY A 119 -11.60 -4.91 20.77
C GLY A 119 -12.12 -6.31 20.43
N GLY A 120 -13.23 -6.73 21.03
CA GLY A 120 -13.90 -8.01 20.72
C GLY A 120 -14.38 -8.09 19.26
N ALA A 121 -14.97 -7.01 18.74
CA ALA A 121 -15.40 -6.95 17.35
C ALA A 121 -14.22 -7.04 16.36
N LEU A 122 -13.09 -6.38 16.65
CA LEU A 122 -11.89 -6.46 15.82
C LEU A 122 -11.28 -7.87 15.83
N ALA A 123 -11.18 -8.50 17.00
CA ALA A 123 -10.68 -9.87 17.12
C ALA A 123 -11.57 -10.88 16.38
N ALA A 124 -12.90 -10.71 16.42
CA ALA A 124 -13.84 -11.53 15.65
C ALA A 124 -13.70 -11.31 14.14
N ALA A 125 -13.51 -10.07 13.68
CA ALA A 125 -13.29 -9.77 12.27
C ALA A 125 -11.98 -10.36 11.75
N VAL A 126 -10.89 -10.26 12.52
CA VAL A 126 -9.61 -10.89 12.18
C VAL A 126 -9.73 -12.41 12.21
N GLY A 127 -10.41 -12.97 13.22
CA GLY A 127 -10.72 -14.38 13.30
C GLY A 127 -11.46 -14.86 12.04
N LEU A 128 -12.51 -14.17 11.63
CA LEU A 128 -13.29 -14.47 10.43
C LEU A 128 -12.46 -14.35 9.14
N ALA A 129 -11.58 -13.35 9.05
CA ALA A 129 -10.69 -13.16 7.90
C ALA A 129 -9.59 -14.23 7.80
N LEU A 130 -9.26 -14.91 8.91
CA LEU A 130 -8.32 -16.02 8.95
C LEU A 130 -8.97 -17.38 8.68
N LEU A 131 -10.31 -17.49 8.60
CA LEU A 131 -10.94 -18.72 8.13
C LEU A 131 -10.56 -18.95 6.66
N PRO A 132 -10.13 -20.17 6.28
CA PRO A 132 -9.89 -20.48 4.88
C PRO A 132 -11.20 -20.31 4.10
N PRO A 133 -11.17 -19.75 2.88
CA PRO A 133 -12.35 -19.76 2.02
C PRO A 133 -12.79 -21.21 1.83
N VAL A 134 -14.08 -21.48 2.04
CA VAL A 134 -14.67 -22.76 1.66
C VAL A 134 -14.50 -22.87 0.15
N ALA A 135 -13.53 -23.69 -0.28
CA ALA A 135 -13.38 -24.00 -1.68
C ALA A 135 -14.67 -24.71 -2.13
N PRO A 136 -15.35 -24.23 -3.18
CA PRO A 136 -16.48 -24.97 -3.73
C PRO A 136 -15.98 -26.37 -4.11
N PRO A 137 -16.79 -27.43 -3.92
CA PRO A 137 -16.40 -28.77 -4.32
C PRO A 137 -15.97 -28.76 -5.78
N ALA A 138 -14.87 -29.46 -6.06
CA ALA A 138 -14.23 -29.47 -7.37
C ALA A 138 -15.28 -29.73 -8.46
N ALA A 139 -15.51 -28.71 -9.29
CA ALA A 139 -16.31 -28.85 -10.49
C ALA A 139 -15.61 -29.87 -11.39
N VAL A 140 -16.24 -31.03 -11.62
CA VAL A 140 -15.80 -31.92 -12.69
C VAL A 140 -16.08 -31.18 -14.00
N VAL A 141 -15.03 -30.61 -14.58
CA VAL A 141 -15.09 -29.92 -15.88
C VAL A 141 -14.71 -30.93 -16.95
N ALA A 142 -15.71 -31.50 -17.62
CA ALA A 142 -15.48 -32.24 -18.85
C ALA A 142 -15.47 -31.23 -20.01
N GLU A 143 -14.32 -31.03 -20.65
CA GLU A 143 -14.23 -30.35 -21.94
C GLU A 143 -14.41 -31.41 -23.03
N LEU A 144 -15.61 -31.43 -23.58
CA LEU A 144 -16.03 -32.34 -24.62
C LEU A 144 -15.57 -31.75 -25.96
N ARG A 145 -14.65 -32.41 -26.68
CA ARG A 145 -14.25 -32.06 -28.07
C ARG A 145 -14.59 -33.18 -29.05
N ALA A 146 -15.21 -32.81 -30.17
CA ALA A 146 -15.43 -33.71 -31.30
C ALA A 146 -14.12 -33.91 -32.09
N GLU A 147 -13.85 -35.12 -32.57
CA GLU A 147 -12.93 -35.28 -33.70
C GLU A 147 -13.63 -34.70 -34.95
N ASN A 148 -12.99 -33.72 -35.60
CA ASN A 148 -13.44 -33.03 -36.81
C ASN A 148 -14.59 -32.00 -36.70
N GLN A 149 -14.98 -31.55 -35.50
CA GLN A 149 -15.86 -30.38 -35.33
C GLN A 149 -15.41 -29.45 -34.19
N PRO A 150 -15.54 -28.12 -34.33
CA PRO A 150 -15.07 -27.16 -33.33
C PRO A 150 -16.02 -26.98 -32.13
N LEU A 151 -17.01 -27.86 -31.95
CA LEU A 151 -17.95 -27.78 -30.82
C LEU A 151 -17.25 -28.15 -29.52
N VAL A 152 -17.29 -27.22 -28.56
CA VAL A 152 -16.79 -27.42 -27.20
C VAL A 152 -17.95 -27.26 -26.24
N VAL A 153 -18.24 -28.30 -25.47
CA VAL A 153 -19.25 -28.29 -24.41
C VAL A 153 -18.56 -28.38 -23.07
N ARG A 154 -18.97 -27.52 -22.14
CA ARG A 154 -18.51 -27.53 -20.76
C ARG A 154 -19.63 -28.05 -19.87
N ALA A 155 -19.39 -29.15 -19.19
CA ALA A 155 -20.25 -29.66 -18.13
C ALA A 155 -19.60 -29.42 -16.77
N ARG A 156 -20.39 -29.04 -15.75
CA ARG A 156 -19.96 -28.85 -14.36
C ARG A 156 -20.96 -29.52 -13.44
N PHE A 157 -20.49 -30.46 -12.63
CA PHE A 157 -21.30 -31.08 -11.58
C PHE A 157 -20.95 -30.49 -10.21
N ASP A 158 -21.95 -30.02 -9.48
CA ASP A 158 -21.86 -29.63 -8.07
C ASP A 158 -22.55 -30.71 -7.21
N PRO A 159 -21.77 -31.55 -6.49
CA PRO A 159 -22.34 -32.60 -5.66
C PRO A 159 -23.06 -32.07 -4.41
N ALA A 160 -22.73 -30.86 -3.93
CA ALA A 160 -23.38 -30.27 -2.77
C ALA A 160 -24.76 -29.70 -3.13
N ALA A 161 -24.87 -29.10 -4.32
CA ALA A 161 -26.15 -28.61 -4.84
C ALA A 161 -26.98 -29.70 -5.55
N GLY A 162 -26.38 -30.86 -5.86
CA GLY A 162 -27.02 -31.91 -6.66
C GLY A 162 -27.39 -31.40 -8.05
N ARG A 163 -26.48 -30.64 -8.69
CA ARG A 163 -26.79 -29.91 -9.93
C ARG A 163 -25.69 -30.09 -10.97
N LEU A 164 -26.10 -30.48 -12.17
CA LEU A 164 -25.28 -30.51 -13.37
C LEU A 164 -25.61 -29.27 -14.23
N THR A 165 -24.62 -28.45 -14.53
CA THR A 165 -24.77 -27.36 -15.49
C THR A 165 -23.96 -27.62 -16.75
N VAL A 166 -24.57 -27.38 -17.91
CA VAL A 166 -23.97 -27.65 -19.22
C VAL A 166 -24.17 -26.47 -20.15
N ALA A 167 -23.08 -25.99 -20.74
CA ALA A 167 -23.13 -24.87 -21.69
C ALA A 167 -22.20 -25.13 -22.88
N ARG A 168 -22.60 -24.63 -24.05
CA ARG A 168 -21.71 -24.53 -25.22
C ARG A 168 -20.65 -23.47 -24.93
N ALA A 169 -19.40 -23.88 -24.80
CA ALA A 169 -18.27 -22.99 -24.53
C ALA A 169 -17.67 -22.40 -25.81
N ALA A 170 -17.66 -23.16 -26.91
CA ALA A 170 -17.21 -22.72 -28.23
C ALA A 170 -17.84 -23.57 -29.36
N GLY A 171 -17.72 -23.10 -30.60
CA GLY A 171 -18.21 -23.79 -31.80
C GLY A 171 -19.58 -23.31 -32.29
N PRO A 172 -20.05 -23.82 -33.46
CA PRO A 172 -21.26 -23.35 -34.11
C PRO A 172 -22.50 -23.63 -33.27
N ALA A 173 -23.56 -22.86 -33.54
CA ALA A 173 -24.90 -23.19 -33.06
C ALA A 173 -25.45 -24.36 -33.91
N PRO A 174 -26.44 -25.11 -33.42
CA PRO A 174 -27.12 -26.08 -34.26
C PRO A 174 -27.70 -25.40 -35.51
N ALA A 175 -27.75 -26.14 -36.62
CA ALA A 175 -28.31 -25.64 -37.87
C ALA A 175 -29.82 -25.31 -37.69
N ALA A 176 -30.36 -24.47 -38.58
CA ALA A 176 -31.77 -24.11 -38.53
C ALA A 176 -32.66 -25.37 -38.58
N GLY A 177 -33.59 -25.49 -37.62
CA GLY A 177 -34.46 -26.67 -37.48
C GLY A 177 -33.80 -27.87 -36.78
N ARG A 178 -32.66 -27.67 -36.11
CA ARG A 178 -31.96 -28.69 -35.30
C ARG A 178 -31.69 -28.16 -33.90
N ASP A 179 -31.48 -29.06 -32.95
CA ASP A 179 -31.10 -28.75 -31.57
C ASP A 179 -29.97 -29.69 -31.11
N TYR A 180 -29.10 -29.19 -30.24
CA TYR A 180 -28.17 -30.06 -29.52
C TYR A 180 -28.85 -30.69 -28.31
N GLN A 181 -28.77 -32.01 -28.17
CA GLN A 181 -29.36 -32.77 -27.06
C GLN A 181 -28.25 -33.37 -26.19
N LEU A 182 -28.34 -33.13 -24.88
CA LEU A 182 -27.50 -33.78 -23.88
C LEU A 182 -28.06 -35.14 -23.49
N TRP A 183 -27.14 -36.10 -23.34
CA TRP A 183 -27.40 -37.47 -22.90
C TRP A 183 -26.51 -37.83 -21.72
N LEU A 184 -27.11 -38.55 -20.77
CA LEU A 184 -26.41 -39.24 -19.68
C LEU A 184 -26.45 -40.74 -19.98
N ILE A 185 -25.28 -41.38 -20.02
CA ILE A 185 -25.16 -42.80 -20.36
C ILE A 185 -24.38 -43.49 -19.22
N PRO A 186 -25.07 -44.00 -18.19
CA PRO A 186 -24.43 -44.83 -17.17
C PRO A 186 -23.80 -46.07 -17.79
N ALA A 187 -22.74 -46.59 -17.18
CA ALA A 187 -22.03 -47.76 -17.68
C ALA A 187 -22.99 -48.96 -17.89
N GLY A 188 -23.07 -49.46 -19.14
CA GLY A 188 -23.93 -50.59 -19.51
C GLY A 188 -25.43 -50.29 -19.58
N GLN A 189 -25.85 -49.03 -19.45
CA GLN A 189 -27.25 -48.63 -19.56
C GLN A 189 -27.55 -47.88 -20.87
N ALA A 190 -28.83 -47.80 -21.22
CA ALA A 190 -29.29 -47.02 -22.35
C ALA A 190 -29.12 -45.50 -22.10
N PRO A 191 -28.86 -44.70 -23.14
CA PRO A 191 -28.83 -43.24 -23.05
C PRO A 191 -30.12 -42.66 -22.48
N GLN A 192 -29.97 -41.69 -21.57
CA GLN A 192 -31.08 -40.95 -20.99
C GLN A 192 -31.03 -39.49 -21.47
N PRO A 193 -32.11 -38.94 -22.05
CA PRO A 193 -32.16 -37.56 -22.51
C PRO A 193 -32.23 -36.61 -21.31
N MET A 194 -31.27 -35.68 -21.22
CA MET A 194 -31.16 -34.74 -20.09
C MET A 194 -31.70 -33.35 -20.41
N GLY A 195 -31.64 -32.92 -21.65
CA GLY A 195 -32.19 -31.65 -22.10
C GLY A 195 -31.49 -31.08 -23.34
N LEU A 196 -32.06 -30.01 -23.87
CA LEU A 196 -31.54 -29.34 -25.07
C LEU A 196 -30.55 -28.23 -24.69
N ILE A 197 -29.39 -28.23 -25.33
CA ILE A 197 -28.37 -27.20 -25.19
C ILE A 197 -28.63 -26.13 -26.25
N ARG A 198 -29.21 -25.00 -25.82
CA ARG A 198 -29.49 -23.84 -26.66
C ARG A 198 -28.52 -22.70 -26.34
N ASP A 199 -28.90 -21.46 -26.62
CA ASP A 199 -28.15 -20.28 -26.21
C ASP A 199 -28.33 -20.04 -24.71
N GLY A 200 -27.39 -20.56 -23.92
CA GLY A 200 -27.37 -20.41 -22.46
C GLY A 200 -26.80 -21.64 -21.74
N GLU A 201 -27.00 -21.65 -20.43
CA GLU A 201 -26.62 -22.76 -19.55
C GLU A 201 -27.86 -23.65 -19.28
N LEU A 202 -27.74 -24.94 -19.59
CA LEU A 202 -28.71 -25.97 -19.23
C LEU A 202 -28.39 -26.46 -17.81
N ALA A 203 -29.30 -26.23 -16.87
CA ALA A 203 -29.19 -26.71 -15.50
C ALA A 203 -30.14 -27.91 -15.28
N ILE A 204 -29.59 -29.01 -14.77
CA ILE A 204 -30.30 -30.26 -14.49
C ILE A 204 -30.04 -30.63 -13.03
N ASP A 205 -31.09 -30.90 -12.27
CA ASP A 205 -30.94 -31.46 -10.94
C ASP A 205 -30.57 -32.95 -11.08
N LEU A 206 -29.40 -33.31 -10.58
CA LEU A 206 -28.81 -34.64 -10.68
C LEU A 206 -28.19 -35.00 -9.33
N ALA A 207 -28.71 -36.04 -8.68
CA ALA A 207 -28.28 -36.40 -7.33
C ALA A 207 -26.81 -36.86 -7.27
N ALA A 208 -26.34 -37.57 -8.29
CA ALA A 208 -24.97 -38.06 -8.38
C ALA A 208 -24.54 -38.24 -9.84
N LEU A 209 -23.26 -38.03 -10.10
CA LEU A 209 -22.61 -38.31 -11.37
C LEU A 209 -21.44 -39.27 -11.13
N PRO A 210 -21.68 -40.60 -11.12
CA PRO A 210 -20.65 -41.56 -10.78
C PRO A 210 -19.57 -41.64 -11.87
N ALA A 211 -18.33 -41.89 -11.45
CA ALA A 211 -17.21 -42.13 -12.37
C ALA A 211 -17.53 -43.32 -13.31
N GLY A 212 -17.10 -43.21 -14.57
CA GLY A 212 -17.44 -44.16 -15.63
C GLY A 212 -18.76 -43.89 -16.36
N THR A 213 -19.54 -42.89 -15.92
CA THR A 213 -20.69 -42.39 -16.70
C THR A 213 -20.21 -41.62 -17.92
N THR A 214 -20.84 -41.81 -19.07
CA THR A 214 -20.56 -41.03 -20.28
C THR A 214 -21.57 -39.90 -20.41
N LEU A 215 -21.09 -38.67 -20.58
CA LEU A 215 -21.89 -37.55 -21.08
C LEU A 215 -21.70 -37.44 -22.59
N ALA A 216 -22.81 -37.32 -23.33
CA ALA A 216 -22.76 -37.17 -24.78
C ALA A 216 -23.69 -36.06 -25.29
N VAL A 217 -23.34 -35.46 -26.43
CA VAL A 217 -24.12 -34.44 -27.12
C VAL A 217 -24.32 -34.86 -28.57
N SER A 218 -25.57 -34.88 -29.04
CA SER A 218 -25.92 -35.18 -30.43
C SER A 218 -26.66 -34.03 -31.10
N ASP A 219 -26.59 -33.99 -32.43
CA ASP A 219 -27.32 -33.05 -33.29
C ASP A 219 -28.69 -33.60 -33.71
N GLU A 220 -29.73 -33.27 -32.97
CA GLU A 220 -31.07 -33.84 -33.13
C GLU A 220 -32.00 -32.94 -33.96
N PRO A 221 -33.14 -33.45 -34.46
CA PRO A 221 -34.20 -32.60 -35.00
C PRO A 221 -34.66 -31.54 -33.99
N LEU A 222 -35.32 -30.48 -34.48
CA LEU A 222 -35.91 -29.46 -33.62
C LEU A 222 -36.79 -30.10 -32.52
N GLY A 223 -36.50 -29.77 -31.26
CA GLY A 223 -37.17 -30.36 -30.10
C GLY A 223 -36.51 -31.62 -29.53
N GLY A 224 -35.40 -32.08 -30.10
CA GLY A 224 -34.63 -33.23 -29.62
C GLY A 224 -35.00 -34.55 -30.31
N SER A 225 -34.52 -35.66 -29.75
CA SER A 225 -34.78 -36.99 -30.30
C SER A 225 -36.26 -37.39 -30.13
N PRO A 226 -36.94 -37.83 -31.20
CA PRO A 226 -38.32 -38.33 -31.12
C PRO A 226 -38.42 -39.76 -30.56
N THR A 227 -37.30 -40.49 -30.47
CA THR A 227 -37.30 -41.92 -30.10
C THR A 227 -36.83 -42.19 -28.67
N GLY A 228 -36.32 -41.16 -27.97
CA GLY A 228 -35.66 -41.33 -26.68
C GLY A 228 -34.27 -41.96 -26.78
N GLN A 229 -33.73 -42.13 -28.00
CA GLN A 229 -32.36 -42.55 -28.29
C GLN A 229 -31.69 -41.52 -29.21
N PRO A 230 -30.36 -41.36 -29.24
CA PRO A 230 -29.72 -40.47 -30.20
C PRO A 230 -30.12 -40.83 -31.64
N THR A 231 -30.77 -39.91 -32.36
CA THR A 231 -31.15 -40.13 -33.78
C THR A 231 -30.24 -39.38 -34.73
N GLY A 232 -29.53 -38.37 -34.24
CA GLY A 232 -28.55 -37.60 -34.98
C GLY A 232 -27.12 -38.04 -34.77
N ALA A 233 -26.19 -37.32 -35.41
CA ALA A 233 -24.77 -37.53 -35.21
C ALA A 233 -24.39 -37.17 -33.76
N VAL A 234 -23.68 -38.08 -33.08
CA VAL A 234 -23.06 -37.79 -31.79
C VAL A 234 -21.86 -36.89 -32.07
N LEU A 235 -21.97 -35.64 -31.64
CA LEU A 235 -20.93 -34.64 -31.83
C LEU A 235 -19.85 -34.78 -30.77
N VAL A 236 -20.24 -35.09 -29.53
CA VAL A 236 -19.27 -35.25 -28.47
C VAL A 236 -19.66 -36.33 -27.47
N ALA A 237 -18.67 -37.03 -26.93
CA ALA A 237 -18.83 -37.99 -25.85
C ALA A 237 -17.58 -37.98 -24.95
N ALA A 238 -17.77 -37.98 -23.64
CA ALA A 238 -16.68 -38.07 -22.68
C ALA A 238 -17.10 -38.90 -21.46
N VAL A 239 -16.18 -39.75 -21.00
CA VAL A 239 -16.35 -40.55 -19.78
C VAL A 239 -15.90 -39.70 -18.59
N ILE A 240 -16.74 -39.64 -17.56
CA ILE A 240 -16.41 -38.96 -16.30
C ILE A 240 -15.31 -39.75 -15.58
N GLY A 241 -14.14 -39.13 -15.44
CA GLY A 241 -13.03 -39.64 -14.65
C GLY A 241 -13.30 -39.55 -13.15
N GLY A 242 -12.68 -40.46 -12.38
CA GLY A 242 -12.70 -40.46 -10.91
C GLY A 242 -11.64 -39.54 -10.31
#